data_AF-A0A6N4V512-F1
#
_entry.id   AF-A0A6N4V512-F1
#
_cell.length_a   1.000
_cell.length_b   1.000
_cell.length_c   1.000
_cell.angle_alpha   90.00
_cell.angle_beta   90.00
_cell.angle_gamma   90.00
#
_symmetry.space_group_name_H-M   'P 1'
#
loop_
_entity.id
_entity.type
_entity.pdbx_description
1 polymer ?
#
loop_
_entity_poly.entity_id
_entity_poly.type
_entity_poly.pdbx_seq_one_letter_code
_entity_poly.pdbx_strand_id
1 'polypeptide(L)'
;MPNPAPIRYDQTGLTGRMAVLLTELPTNDAGVPVNLLRAGTDYVVILDDTPNPTLTLRVHPAGHPESVVFIDHAELGLIEPETTYYAVLAAGSTRDDPAGIVRRIHTSPMPIDEAFGRNMQWHPTEYLRRYFLGHNDDDHEEITAEQAQAVIDRWCAKWGQEERRSTDESAGGV
;
A
#
# COMPACT_ATOMS: atom_id res chain seq x y z
N MET A 1 5.92 0.45 14.35
CA MET A 1 6.26 1.12 13.08
C MET A 1 7.52 0.44 12.55
N PRO A 2 7.50 -0.17 11.34
CA PRO A 2 8.72 -0.63 10.70
C PRO A 2 9.70 0.54 10.51
N ASN A 3 11.00 0.26 10.49
CA ASN A 3 12.01 1.28 10.26
C ASN A 3 11.89 1.77 8.81
N PRO A 4 11.65 3.06 8.56
CA PRO A 4 11.50 3.61 7.22
C PRO A 4 12.77 3.39 6.38
N ALA A 5 12.62 2.82 5.18
CA ALA A 5 13.73 2.58 4.29
C ALA A 5 14.11 3.87 3.53
N PRO A 6 15.40 4.27 3.47
CA PRO A 6 15.83 5.43 2.69
C PRO A 6 15.47 5.30 1.22
N ILE A 7 15.04 6.41 0.60
CA ILE A 7 14.75 6.44 -0.83
C ILE A 7 16.05 6.36 -1.63
N ARG A 8 16.08 5.51 -2.66
CA ARG A 8 17.22 5.40 -3.59
C ARG A 8 17.14 6.46 -4.70
N TYR A 9 18.28 6.88 -5.21
CA TYR A 9 18.38 7.91 -6.24
C TYR A 9 17.64 7.56 -7.55
N ASP A 10 17.48 6.26 -7.84
CA ASP A 10 16.83 5.72 -9.05
C ASP A 10 15.41 5.22 -8.80
N GLN A 11 14.85 5.46 -7.61
CA GLN A 11 13.56 4.94 -7.23
C GLN A 11 12.41 5.67 -7.92
N THR A 12 11.46 4.90 -8.48
CA THR A 12 10.25 5.38 -9.17
C THR A 12 8.98 5.13 -8.35
N GLY A 13 7.84 5.67 -8.80
CA GLY A 13 6.54 5.45 -8.14
C GLY A 13 6.42 6.17 -6.80
N LEU A 14 7.12 7.29 -6.63
CA LEU A 14 7.14 8.06 -5.39
C LEU A 14 6.02 9.09 -5.30
N THR A 15 5.40 9.47 -6.41
CA THR A 15 4.36 10.51 -6.44
C THR A 15 3.21 10.18 -5.50
N GLY A 16 2.88 11.09 -4.61
CA GLY A 16 1.80 10.96 -3.62
C GLY A 16 2.14 10.05 -2.43
N ARG A 17 3.32 9.41 -2.42
CA ARG A 17 3.72 8.58 -1.27
C ARG A 17 4.11 9.44 -0.08
N MET A 18 3.86 8.91 1.12
CA MET A 18 4.32 9.51 2.36
C MET A 18 5.73 9.04 2.71
N ALA A 19 6.53 9.97 3.22
CA ALA A 19 7.84 9.71 3.78
C ALA A 19 7.99 10.38 5.15
N VAL A 20 8.89 9.84 5.97
CA VAL A 20 9.38 10.49 7.18
C VAL A 20 10.72 11.15 6.90
N LEU A 21 11.04 12.18 7.69
CA LEU A 21 12.38 12.72 7.77
C LEU A 21 13.25 11.76 8.59
N LEU A 22 14.39 11.33 8.04
CA LEU A 22 15.37 10.49 8.71
C LEU A 22 16.36 11.30 9.57
N THR A 23 16.29 12.63 9.47
CA THR A 23 17.11 13.59 10.20
C THR A 23 16.23 14.72 10.75
N GLU A 24 16.63 15.29 11.89
CA GLU A 24 15.94 16.43 12.51
C GLU A 24 16.11 17.73 11.70
N LEU A 25 17.17 17.81 10.89
CA LEU A 25 17.52 19.00 10.11
C LEU A 25 17.79 18.61 8.66
N PRO A 26 16.74 18.35 7.86
CA PRO A 26 16.91 17.98 6.46
C PRO A 26 17.50 19.12 5.64
N THR A 27 18.16 18.78 4.55
CA THR A 27 18.87 19.70 3.67
C THR A 27 18.34 19.64 2.25
N ASN A 28 18.47 20.75 1.52
CA ASN A 28 18.21 20.81 0.09
C ASN A 28 19.45 20.41 -0.73
N ASP A 29 19.39 20.59 -2.05
CA ASP A 29 20.47 20.28 -3.00
C ASP A 29 21.77 21.05 -2.74
N ALA A 30 21.70 22.20 -2.07
CA ALA A 30 22.86 22.99 -1.68
C ALA A 30 23.43 22.59 -0.30
N GLY A 31 22.88 21.56 0.35
CA GLY A 31 23.20 21.18 1.73
C GLY A 31 22.70 22.20 2.76
N VAL A 32 21.77 23.08 2.38
CA VAL A 32 21.22 24.11 3.26
C VAL A 32 20.04 23.54 4.02
N PRO A 33 20.00 23.68 5.37
CA PRO A 33 18.87 23.26 6.18
C PRO A 33 17.52 23.82 5.72
N VAL A 34 16.52 22.95 5.62
CA VAL A 34 15.15 23.30 5.26
C VAL A 34 14.31 23.35 6.53
N ASN A 35 13.88 24.56 6.90
CA ASN A 35 13.02 24.76 8.07
C ASN A 35 11.57 24.36 7.76
N LEU A 36 11.27 23.08 7.95
CA LEU A 36 9.92 22.51 7.75
C LEU A 36 9.04 22.55 9.00
N LEU A 37 9.64 22.89 10.13
CA LEU A 37 9.04 22.73 11.45
C LEU A 37 8.21 23.96 11.81
N ARG A 38 6.91 23.91 11.51
CA ARG A 38 5.94 24.18 12.59
C ARG A 38 5.85 22.88 13.39
N ALA A 39 6.02 22.97 14.71
CA ALA A 39 6.14 21.81 15.59
C ALA A 39 5.03 20.76 15.33
N GLY A 40 5.42 19.55 14.92
CA GLY A 40 4.50 18.41 14.71
C GLY A 40 4.49 17.79 13.31
N THR A 41 5.34 18.22 12.36
CA THR A 41 5.47 17.54 11.06
C THR A 41 6.31 16.26 11.20
N ASP A 42 5.65 15.13 11.45
CA ASP A 42 6.30 13.80 11.44
C ASP A 42 6.43 13.22 10.03
N TYR A 43 5.64 13.74 9.07
CA TYR A 43 5.48 13.16 7.74
C TYR A 43 5.41 14.22 6.63
N VAL A 44 5.94 13.87 5.46
CA VAL A 44 5.85 14.64 4.23
C VAL A 44 5.20 13.82 3.11
N VAL A 45 4.54 14.48 2.17
CA VAL A 45 4.01 13.87 0.94
C VAL A 45 4.95 14.23 -0.21
N ILE A 46 5.37 13.21 -0.97
CA ILE A 46 6.27 13.36 -2.11
C ILE A 46 5.46 13.76 -3.35
N LEU A 47 5.95 14.75 -4.10
CA LEU A 47 5.31 15.28 -5.30
C LEU A 47 5.96 14.82 -6.61
N ASP A 48 7.19 14.33 -6.54
CA ASP A 48 7.93 13.83 -7.69
C ASP A 48 7.86 12.29 -7.76
N ASP A 49 7.86 11.74 -8.98
CA ASP A 49 7.85 10.28 -9.15
C ASP A 49 9.20 9.64 -8.88
N THR A 50 10.27 10.40 -9.12
CA THR A 50 11.68 10.01 -8.95
C THR A 50 12.47 11.17 -8.36
N PRO A 51 13.60 10.92 -7.65
CA PRO A 51 14.54 11.97 -7.32
C PRO A 51 14.98 12.73 -8.58
N ASN A 52 15.07 14.05 -8.47
CA ASN A 52 15.50 14.89 -9.59
C ASN A 52 17.03 14.83 -9.78
N PRO A 53 17.59 15.44 -10.85
CA PRO A 53 19.04 15.41 -11.09
C PRO A 53 19.90 16.04 -9.99
N THR A 54 19.31 16.84 -9.09
CA THR A 54 20.00 17.41 -7.93
C THR A 54 19.88 16.54 -6.68
N LEU A 55 19.43 15.29 -6.83
CA LEU A 55 19.24 14.31 -5.75
C LEU A 55 18.20 14.75 -4.71
N THR A 56 17.25 15.59 -5.09
CA THR A 56 16.18 16.04 -4.20
C THR A 56 14.80 15.59 -4.68
N LEU A 57 13.84 15.60 -3.75
CA LEU A 57 12.42 15.42 -4.02
C LEU A 57 11.66 16.67 -3.58
N ARG A 58 10.69 17.10 -4.40
CA ARG A 58 9.67 18.05 -3.95
C ARG A 58 8.74 17.37 -2.98
N VAL A 59 8.57 17.96 -1.82
CA VAL A 59 7.68 17.45 -0.78
C VAL A 59 6.91 18.60 -0.13
N HIS A 60 5.81 18.28 0.53
CA HIS A 60 5.16 19.20 1.47
C HIS A 60 4.83 18.48 2.78
N PRO A 61 4.77 19.18 3.93
CA PRO A 61 4.25 18.61 5.17
C PRO A 61 2.83 18.07 4.97
N ALA A 62 2.51 16.93 5.60
CA ALA A 62 1.13 16.44 5.62
C ALA A 62 0.21 17.50 6.25
N GLY A 63 -0.86 17.89 5.55
CA GLY A 63 -1.78 18.95 6.00
C GLY A 63 -1.44 20.37 5.53
N HIS A 64 -0.27 20.59 4.93
CA HIS A 64 0.17 21.89 4.41
C HIS A 64 0.64 21.80 2.94
N PRO A 65 -0.25 21.46 1.99
CA PRO A 65 0.10 21.27 0.58
C PRO A 65 0.67 22.53 -0.09
N GLU A 66 0.44 23.71 0.47
CA GLU A 66 0.98 24.99 0.01
C GLU A 66 2.48 25.16 0.31
N SER A 67 3.02 24.40 1.27
CA SER A 67 4.39 24.54 1.76
C SER A 67 5.33 23.54 1.07
N VAL A 68 5.56 23.73 -0.23
CA VAL A 68 6.42 22.86 -1.04
C VAL A 68 7.89 23.23 -0.87
N VAL A 69 8.74 22.24 -0.59
CA VAL A 69 10.19 22.37 -0.46
C VAL A 69 10.91 21.24 -1.18
N PHE A 70 12.24 21.35 -1.27
CA PHE A 70 13.12 20.30 -1.80
C PHE A 70 13.93 19.72 -0.65
N ILE A 71 13.98 18.39 -0.55
CA ILE A 71 14.78 17.66 0.44
C ILE A 71 15.61 16.60 -0.27
N ASP A 72 16.84 16.38 0.18
CA ASP A 72 17.69 15.28 -0.27
C ASP A 72 16.95 13.94 -0.15
N HIS A 73 16.90 13.16 -1.24
CA HIS A 73 16.14 11.92 -1.26
C HIS A 73 16.61 10.92 -0.19
N ALA A 74 17.89 10.93 0.18
CA ALA A 74 18.47 9.98 1.13
C ALA A 74 18.10 10.31 2.58
N GLU A 75 17.64 11.54 2.84
CA GLU A 75 17.12 11.99 4.13
C GLU A 75 15.63 11.69 4.29
N LEU A 76 15.00 11.12 3.26
CA LEU A 76 13.62 10.69 3.26
C LEU A 76 13.53 9.17 3.34
N GLY A 77 12.73 8.70 4.28
CA GLY A 77 12.42 7.29 4.45
C GLY A 77 10.99 7.00 4.05
N LEU A 78 10.78 6.08 3.11
CA LEU A 78 9.42 5.69 2.74
C LEU A 78 8.74 4.99 3.89
N ILE A 79 7.49 5.39 4.11
CA ILE A 79 6.58 4.65 4.96
C ILE A 79 5.88 3.67 4.03
N GLU A 80 6.04 2.39 4.33
CA GLU A 80 5.08 1.41 3.83
C GLU A 80 3.80 1.62 4.61
N PRO A 81 2.68 1.96 3.95
CA PRO A 81 1.42 2.17 4.65
C PRO A 81 1.07 0.89 5.40
N GLU A 82 0.64 1.05 6.65
CA GLU A 82 0.10 -0.07 7.41
C GLU A 82 -1.04 -0.71 6.60
N THR A 83 -1.06 -2.03 6.56
CA THR A 83 -2.07 -2.78 5.83
C THR A 83 -2.77 -3.75 6.78
N THR A 84 -4.07 -3.58 6.94
CA THR A 84 -4.92 -4.50 7.70
C THR A 84 -5.59 -5.48 6.75
N TYR A 85 -5.56 -6.76 7.08
CA TYR A 85 -6.17 -7.81 6.26
C TYR A 85 -7.43 -8.35 6.92
N TYR A 86 -8.42 -8.69 6.10
CA TYR A 86 -9.72 -9.18 6.54
C TYR A 86 -10.11 -10.44 5.75
N ALA A 87 -10.52 -11.47 6.47
CA ALA A 87 -11.18 -12.64 5.93
C ALA A 87 -12.69 -12.38 5.85
N VAL A 88 -13.28 -12.47 4.66
CA VAL A 88 -14.73 -12.38 4.47
C VAL A 88 -15.35 -13.75 4.78
N LEU A 89 -16.31 -13.78 5.70
CA LEU A 89 -16.93 -14.96 6.27
C LEU A 89 -18.38 -15.10 5.80
N ALA A 90 -18.56 -15.46 4.53
CA ALA A 90 -19.87 -15.86 4.03
C ALA A 90 -20.35 -17.17 4.68
N ALA A 91 -21.60 -17.55 4.47
CA ALA A 91 -22.18 -18.75 5.08
C ALA A 91 -21.34 -20.02 4.85
N GLY A 92 -20.81 -20.59 5.94
CA GLY A 92 -19.99 -21.80 5.93
C GLY A 92 -18.48 -21.57 5.75
N SER A 93 -18.05 -20.33 5.54
CA SER A 93 -16.63 -19.96 5.49
C SER A 93 -16.04 -19.82 6.90
N THR A 94 -14.72 -19.96 6.98
CA THR A 94 -13.95 -19.79 8.22
C THR A 94 -12.77 -18.86 7.98
N ARG A 95 -12.08 -18.45 9.04
CA ARG A 95 -10.86 -17.65 8.91
C ARG A 95 -9.78 -18.32 8.06
N ASP A 96 -9.65 -19.64 8.14
CA ASP A 96 -8.67 -20.42 7.37
C ASP A 96 -9.18 -20.83 5.98
N ASP A 97 -10.49 -20.77 5.74
CA ASP A 97 -11.12 -20.98 4.43
C ASP A 97 -12.19 -19.91 4.17
N PRO A 98 -11.76 -18.66 3.94
CA PRO A 98 -12.68 -17.54 3.80
C PRO A 98 -13.31 -17.49 2.40
N ALA A 99 -14.43 -16.80 2.27
CA ALA A 99 -15.07 -16.54 0.98
C ALA A 99 -14.29 -15.52 0.14
N GLY A 100 -13.52 -14.66 0.80
CA GLY A 100 -12.75 -13.59 0.17
C GLY A 100 -11.67 -13.05 1.10
N ILE A 101 -10.63 -12.46 0.53
CA ILE A 101 -9.64 -11.68 1.26
C ILE A 101 -9.77 -10.23 0.82
N VAL A 102 -9.90 -9.33 1.80
CA VAL A 102 -9.88 -7.88 1.62
C VAL A 102 -8.71 -7.30 2.41
N ARG A 103 -8.04 -6.29 1.88
CA ARG A 103 -7.03 -5.51 2.61
C ARG A 103 -7.41 -4.04 2.62
N ARG A 104 -7.13 -3.36 3.72
CA ARG A 104 -7.15 -1.91 3.84
C ARG A 104 -5.73 -1.40 3.93
N ILE A 105 -5.34 -0.58 2.97
CA ILE A 105 -4.07 0.13 2.95
C ILE A 105 -4.33 1.51 3.56
N HIS A 106 -3.71 1.80 4.71
CA HIS A 106 -3.92 3.04 5.47
C HIS A 106 -3.15 4.22 4.86
N THR A 107 -3.52 4.60 3.64
CA THR A 107 -3.04 5.81 2.96
C THR A 107 -3.70 7.07 3.52
N SER A 108 -3.03 8.21 3.35
CA SER A 108 -3.55 9.55 3.68
C SER A 108 -3.83 10.33 2.39
N PRO A 109 -4.93 11.12 2.30
CA PRO A 109 -5.89 11.44 3.37
C PRO A 109 -6.94 10.36 3.62
N MET A 110 -7.07 9.37 2.73
CA MET A 110 -8.09 8.33 2.82
C MET A 110 -7.46 6.95 2.57
N PRO A 111 -7.89 5.91 3.29
CA PRO A 111 -7.45 4.55 3.03
C PRO A 111 -7.97 4.03 1.69
N ILE A 112 -7.25 3.07 1.11
CA ILE A 112 -7.66 2.33 -0.09
C ILE A 112 -7.97 0.91 0.33
N ASP A 113 -9.15 0.42 -0.06
CA ASP A 113 -9.58 -0.95 0.19
C ASP A 113 -9.44 -1.76 -1.11
N GLU A 114 -8.90 -2.97 -1.02
CA GLU A 114 -8.74 -3.88 -2.15
C GLU A 114 -9.19 -5.31 -1.82
N ALA A 115 -9.78 -6.00 -2.79
CA ALA A 115 -10.14 -7.41 -2.68
C ALA A 115 -9.25 -8.27 -3.61
N PHE A 116 -8.87 -9.45 -3.14
CA PHE A 116 -8.10 -10.39 -3.95
C PHE A 116 -9.01 -11.17 -4.90
N GLY A 117 -8.78 -11.03 -6.21
CA GLY A 117 -9.59 -11.62 -7.26
C GLY A 117 -9.14 -13.02 -7.68
N ARG A 118 -10.04 -13.75 -8.36
CA ARG A 118 -9.76 -15.04 -9.00
C ARG A 118 -8.64 -15.00 -10.05
N ASN A 119 -8.35 -13.82 -10.58
CA ASN A 119 -7.24 -13.58 -11.51
C ASN A 119 -5.88 -13.40 -10.81
N MET A 120 -5.80 -13.75 -9.51
CA MET A 120 -4.58 -13.65 -8.69
C MET A 120 -4.04 -12.23 -8.54
N GLN A 121 -4.92 -11.22 -8.62
CA GLN A 121 -4.57 -9.81 -8.48
C GLN A 121 -5.47 -9.11 -7.47
N TRP A 122 -4.95 -8.06 -6.83
CA TRP A 122 -5.73 -7.14 -6.00
C TRP A 122 -6.49 -6.15 -6.86
N HIS A 123 -7.73 -5.86 -6.49
CA HIS A 123 -8.58 -4.87 -7.18
C HIS A 123 -9.19 -3.92 -6.16
N PRO A 124 -9.31 -2.61 -6.47
CA PRO A 124 -10.06 -1.67 -5.65
C PRO A 124 -11.46 -2.20 -5.32
N THR A 125 -11.89 -2.02 -4.07
CA THR A 125 -13.22 -2.44 -3.61
C THR A 125 -13.82 -1.41 -2.67
N GLU A 126 -15.15 -1.37 -2.62
CA GLU A 126 -15.89 -0.58 -1.63
C GLU A 126 -16.47 -1.45 -0.50
N TYR A 127 -16.04 -2.71 -0.39
CA TYR A 127 -16.59 -3.67 0.57
C TYR A 127 -16.60 -3.13 2.02
N LEU A 128 -15.44 -2.77 2.59
CA LEU A 128 -15.36 -2.31 3.98
C LEU A 128 -16.10 -0.99 4.21
N ARG A 129 -16.05 -0.08 3.22
CA ARG A 129 -16.83 1.17 3.27
C ARG A 129 -18.34 0.89 3.34
N ARG A 130 -18.86 -0.02 2.52
CA ARG A 130 -20.27 -0.40 2.52
C ARG A 130 -20.66 -1.13 3.80
N TYR A 131 -19.79 -2.00 4.32
CA TYR A 131 -19.98 -2.66 5.61
C TYR A 131 -20.14 -1.63 6.74
N PHE A 132 -19.27 -0.62 6.81
CA PHE A 132 -19.39 0.49 7.77
C PHE A 132 -20.70 1.27 7.64
N LEU A 133 -21.26 1.37 6.42
CA LEU A 133 -22.56 1.99 6.15
C LEU A 133 -23.76 1.07 6.43
N GLY A 134 -23.53 -0.15 6.96
CA GLY A 134 -24.57 -1.09 7.37
C GLY A 134 -24.91 -2.17 6.34
N HIS A 135 -24.15 -2.33 5.25
CA HIS A 135 -24.30 -3.44 4.31
C HIS A 135 -23.43 -4.64 4.76
N ASN A 136 -23.83 -5.28 5.85
CA ASN A 136 -23.08 -6.34 6.54
C ASN A 136 -23.73 -7.72 6.40
N ASP A 137 -24.24 -8.04 5.20
CA ASP A 137 -24.84 -9.37 4.90
C ASP A 137 -23.85 -10.52 5.12
N ASP A 138 -22.57 -10.28 4.83
CA ASP A 138 -21.44 -11.18 5.15
C ASP A 138 -20.53 -10.51 6.18
N ASP A 139 -20.16 -11.25 7.23
CA ASP A 139 -19.23 -10.73 8.24
C ASP A 139 -17.78 -10.78 7.75
N HIS A 140 -16.88 -10.07 8.43
CA HIS A 140 -15.45 -10.20 8.21
C HIS A 140 -14.68 -10.15 9.52
N GLU A 141 -13.57 -10.87 9.54
CA GLU A 141 -12.65 -10.86 10.67
C GLU A 141 -11.28 -10.35 10.25
N GLU A 142 -10.68 -9.50 11.07
CA GLU A 142 -9.28 -9.12 10.91
C GLU A 142 -8.36 -10.34 11.10
N ILE A 143 -7.39 -10.46 10.20
CA ILE A 143 -6.39 -11.53 10.18
C ILE A 143 -4.99 -10.94 10.05
N THR A 144 -4.00 -11.70 10.49
CA THR A 144 -2.59 -11.34 10.30
C THR A 144 -2.20 -11.38 8.82
N ALA A 145 -1.16 -10.65 8.45
CA ALA A 145 -0.62 -10.67 7.08
C ALA A 145 -0.16 -12.09 6.69
N GLU A 146 0.40 -12.84 7.63
CA GLU A 146 0.82 -14.22 7.44
C GLU A 146 -0.36 -15.16 7.16
N GLN A 147 -1.47 -14.99 7.89
CA GLN A 147 -2.71 -15.74 7.64
C GLN A 147 -3.29 -15.43 6.26
N ALA A 148 -3.35 -14.15 5.89
CA ALA A 148 -3.83 -13.73 4.57
C ALA A 148 -2.96 -14.32 3.46
N GLN A 149 -1.63 -14.27 3.62
CA GLN A 149 -0.70 -14.82 2.64
C GLN A 149 -0.86 -16.34 2.49
N ALA A 150 -1.04 -17.07 3.59
CA ALA A 150 -1.26 -18.51 3.54
C ALA A 150 -2.53 -18.89 2.76
N VAL A 151 -3.61 -18.10 2.88
CA VAL A 151 -4.85 -18.29 2.08
C VAL A 151 -4.59 -18.00 0.60
N ILE A 152 -3.95 -16.88 0.30
CA ILE A 152 -3.62 -16.45 -1.07
C ILE A 152 -2.76 -17.49 -1.78
N ASP A 153 -1.72 -18.00 -1.12
CA ASP A 153 -0.82 -19.02 -1.68
C ASP A 153 -1.58 -20.31 -2.06
N ARG A 154 -2.51 -20.75 -1.20
CA ARG A 154 -3.37 -21.91 -1.49
C ARG A 154 -4.25 -21.66 -2.70
N TRP A 155 -4.85 -20.48 -2.80
CA TRP A 155 -5.70 -20.11 -3.93
C TRP A 155 -4.92 -20.03 -5.24
N CYS A 156 -3.76 -19.35 -5.25
CA CYS A 156 -2.88 -19.28 -6.41
C CYS A 156 -2.45 -20.69 -6.87
N ALA A 157 -2.08 -21.57 -5.94
CA ALA A 157 -1.71 -22.95 -6.26
C ALA A 157 -2.87 -23.77 -6.85
N LYS A 158 -4.09 -23.59 -6.33
CA LYS A 158 -5.31 -24.25 -6.83
C LYS A 158 -5.71 -23.73 -8.20
N TRP A 159 -5.83 -22.42 -8.36
CA TRP A 159 -6.33 -21.81 -9.59
C TRP A 159 -5.31 -21.88 -10.73
N GLY A 160 -4.01 -21.81 -10.41
CA GLY A 160 -2.95 -22.05 -11.40
C GLY A 160 -2.91 -23.50 -11.92
N GLN A 161 -3.44 -24.47 -11.17
CA GLN A 161 -3.65 -25.84 -11.68
C GLN A 161 -4.86 -25.91 -12.62
N GLU A 162 -5.95 -25.22 -12.27
CA GLU A 162 -7.18 -25.17 -13.06
C GLU A 162 -6.94 -24.53 -14.43
N GLU A 163 -6.21 -23.42 -14.51
CA GLU A 163 -5.87 -22.75 -15.79
C GLU A 163 -5.03 -23.65 -16.72
N ARG A 164 -4.01 -24.33 -16.17
CA ARG A 164 -3.17 -25.24 -16.96
C ARG A 164 -3.97 -26.41 -17.55
N ARG A 165 -4.89 -26.98 -16.77
CA ARG A 165 -5.79 -28.03 -17.25
C ARG A 165 -6.75 -27.51 -18.32
N SER A 166 -7.34 -26.33 -18.11
CA SER A 166 -8.25 -25.71 -19.09
C SER A 166 -7.55 -25.40 -20.42
N THR A 167 -6.26 -25.05 -20.38
CA THR A 167 -5.46 -24.74 -21.57
C THR A 167 -5.12 -26.03 -22.34
N ASP A 168 -4.82 -27.12 -21.63
CA ASP A 168 -4.53 -28.44 -22.22
C ASP A 168 -5.78 -29.05 -22.89
N GLU A 169 -6.95 -28.99 -22.24
CA GLU A 169 -8.23 -29.44 -22.83
C GLU A 169 -8.65 -28.62 -24.05
N SER A 170 -8.33 -27.33 -24.08
CA SER A 170 -8.61 -26.46 -25.24
C SER A 170 -7.66 -26.70 -26.42
N ALA A 171 -6.47 -27.25 -26.18
CA ALA A 171 -5.47 -27.54 -27.21
C ALA A 171 -5.55 -28.97 -27.78
N GLY A 172 -6.16 -29.92 -27.06
CA GLY A 172 -6.29 -31.32 -27.45
C GLY A 172 -7.51 -31.68 -28.31
N GLY A 173 -8.36 -30.70 -28.65
CA GLY A 173 -9.56 -30.91 -29.48
C GLY A 173 -9.33 -30.59 -30.96
N VAL A 174 -8.84 -31.55 -31.74
CA VAL A 174 -8.89 -31.55 -33.22
C VAL A 174 -9.27 -32.93 -33.74
#